data_AF-A0A1U7TYB5-F1
#
_entry.id   AF-A0A1U7TYB5-F1
#
_cell.length_a   1.000
_cell.length_b   1.000
_cell.length_c   1.000
_cell.angle_alpha   90.00
_cell.angle_beta   90.00
_cell.angle_gamma   90.00
#
_symmetry.space_group_name_H-M   'P 1'
#
loop_
_entity.id
_entity.type
_entity.pdbx_description
1 polymer ?
#
loop_
_entity_poly.entity_id
_entity_poly.type
_entity_poly.pdbx_seq_one_letter_code
_entity_poly.pdbx_strand_id
1 'polypeptide(L)'
;MDSKIVQVALNGLENILRLGEQEAKRNGTGINPYCALIEEAYGLDKIEFLQSHENQEIYQKAFDLIEHYFRTEDEDSSIAPQVDLSQQQYIFQQCEAPMEGFQL
;
A
#
# COMPACT_ATOMS: atom_id res chain seq x y z
N MET A 1 -2.02 20.31 -18.09
CA MET A 1 -2.54 18.92 -18.05
C MET A 1 -4.04 19.01 -18.27
N ASP A 2 -4.66 18.13 -19.07
CA ASP A 2 -6.11 18.19 -19.28
C ASP A 2 -6.83 17.68 -18.02
N SER A 3 -7.43 18.59 -17.25
CA SER A 3 -8.09 18.25 -15.98
C SER A 3 -9.20 17.22 -16.14
N LYS A 4 -9.90 17.18 -17.29
CA LYS A 4 -10.97 16.19 -17.51
C LYS A 4 -10.38 14.80 -17.67
N ILE A 5 -9.27 14.67 -18.39
CA ILE A 5 -8.58 13.39 -18.56
C ILE A 5 -8.07 12.88 -17.21
N VAL A 6 -7.51 13.76 -16.38
CA VAL A 6 -7.06 13.40 -15.03
C VAL A 6 -8.22 12.91 -14.18
N GLN A 7 -9.34 13.63 -14.16
CA GLN A 7 -10.54 13.22 -13.43
C GLN A 7 -11.07 11.86 -13.89
N VAL A 8 -11.12 11.62 -15.20
CA VAL A 8 -11.55 10.33 -15.77
C VAL A 8 -10.60 9.21 -15.37
N ALA A 9 -9.29 9.44 -15.39
CA ALA A 9 -8.30 8.47 -14.95
C ALA A 9 -8.45 8.13 -13.46
N LEU A 10 -8.59 9.14 -12.59
CA LEU A 10 -8.82 8.95 -11.15
C LEU A 10 -10.14 8.21 -10.87
N ASN A 11 -11.19 8.47 -11.64
CA ASN A 11 -12.45 7.70 -11.56
C ASN A 11 -12.25 6.23 -11.98
N GLY A 12 -11.45 5.98 -13.01
CA GLY A 12 -11.11 4.62 -13.44
C GLY A 12 -10.36 3.85 -12.34
N LEU A 13 -9.34 4.47 -11.75
CA LEU A 13 -8.55 3.87 -10.66
C LEU A 13 -9.40 3.60 -9.42
N GLU A 14 -10.26 4.53 -9.02
CA GLU A 14 -11.20 4.33 -7.90
C GLU A 14 -12.08 3.10 -8.09
N ASN A 15 -12.63 2.91 -9.29
CA ASN A 15 -13.50 1.76 -9.58
C ASN A 15 -12.73 0.43 -9.51
N ILE A 16 -11.48 0.40 -9.98
CA ILE A 16 -10.61 -0.78 -9.89
C ILE A 16 -10.30 -1.09 -8.44
N LEU A 17 -9.91 -0.08 -7.65
CA LEU A 17 -9.59 -0.24 -6.24
C LEU A 17 -10.81 -0.71 -5.44
N ARG A 18 -12.00 -0.15 -5.69
CA ARG A 18 -13.26 -0.59 -5.07
C ARG A 18 -13.63 -2.04 -5.40
N LEU A 19 -13.29 -2.52 -6.60
CA LEU A 19 -13.45 -3.94 -6.95
C LEU A 19 -12.49 -4.80 -6.11
N GLY A 20 -11.24 -4.36 -5.98
CA GLY A 20 -10.23 -5.04 -5.18
C GLY A 20 -10.62 -5.22 -3.71
N GLU A 21 -11.24 -4.24 -3.07
CA GLU A 21 -11.75 -4.38 -1.71
C GLU A 21 -12.81 -5.48 -1.59
N GLN A 22 -13.68 -5.60 -2.60
CA GLN A 22 -14.70 -6.65 -2.62
C GLN A 22 -14.06 -8.03 -2.79
N GLU A 23 -13.03 -8.13 -3.63
CA GLU A 23 -12.28 -9.38 -3.80
C GLU A 23 -11.47 -9.74 -2.56
N ALA A 24 -10.82 -8.77 -1.91
CA ALA A 24 -10.10 -8.95 -0.66
C ALA A 24 -11.00 -9.50 0.46
N LYS A 25 -12.22 -8.95 0.57
CA LYS A 25 -13.24 -9.43 1.52
C LYS A 25 -13.73 -10.84 1.17
N ARG A 26 -13.95 -11.13 -0.12
CA ARG A 26 -14.42 -12.46 -0.56
C ARG A 26 -13.37 -13.55 -0.34
N ASN A 27 -12.10 -13.22 -0.58
CA ASN A 27 -10.99 -14.16 -0.49
C ASN A 27 -10.42 -14.26 0.94
N GLY A 28 -10.86 -13.40 1.85
CA GLY A 28 -10.43 -13.38 3.26
C GLY A 28 -9.01 -12.87 3.48
N THR A 29 -8.38 -12.29 2.45
CA THR A 29 -7.00 -11.78 2.54
C THR A 29 -6.95 -10.42 3.23
N GLY A 30 -8.04 -9.64 3.19
CA GLY A 30 -8.06 -8.25 3.68
C GLY A 30 -7.24 -7.26 2.82
N ILE A 31 -6.30 -7.78 2.03
CA ILE A 31 -5.39 -7.01 1.18
C ILE A 31 -5.99 -6.85 -0.22
N ASN A 32 -6.04 -5.60 -0.70
CA ASN A 32 -6.47 -5.27 -2.05
C ASN A 32 -5.34 -5.55 -3.07
N PRO A 33 -5.51 -6.49 -4.01
CA PRO A 33 -4.46 -6.86 -4.95
C PRO A 33 -4.12 -5.75 -5.96
N TYR A 34 -5.02 -4.79 -6.19
CA TYR A 34 -4.79 -3.74 -7.17
C TYR A 34 -3.94 -2.58 -6.60
N CYS A 35 -3.81 -2.45 -5.28
CA CYS A 35 -2.93 -1.43 -4.70
C CYS A 35 -1.47 -1.67 -5.12
N ALA A 36 -0.97 -2.90 -4.95
CA ALA A 36 0.39 -3.26 -5.36
C ALA A 36 0.63 -3.06 -6.87
N LEU A 37 -0.34 -3.46 -7.71
CA LEU A 37 -0.23 -3.27 -9.16
C LEU A 37 -0.18 -1.80 -9.58
N ILE A 38 -0.90 -0.93 -8.86
CA ILE A 38 -0.87 0.52 -9.10
C ILE A 38 0.47 1.11 -8.65
N GLU A 39 1.02 0.68 -7.51
CA GLU A 39 2.33 1.10 -7.03
C GLU A 39 3.47 0.68 -7.99
N GLU A 40 3.48 -0.57 -8.44
CA GLU A 40 4.46 -1.08 -9.41
C GLU A 40 4.44 -0.32 -10.73
N ALA A 41 3.28 0.26 -11.09
CA ALA A 41 3.10 1.09 -12.28
C ALA A 41 3.44 2.58 -12.05
N TYR A 42 4.05 2.94 -10.91
CA TYR A 42 4.29 4.32 -10.47
C TYR A 42 3.00 5.16 -10.39
N GLY A 43 1.88 4.49 -10.14
CA GLY A 43 0.57 5.12 -10.03
C GLY A 43 0.42 5.91 -8.75
N LEU A 44 0.89 5.37 -7.62
CA LEU A 44 0.85 6.05 -6.32
C LEU A 44 1.63 7.37 -6.36
N ASP A 45 2.87 7.37 -6.86
CA ASP A 45 3.69 8.59 -6.99
C ASP A 45 2.97 9.69 -7.80
N LYS A 46 2.25 9.28 -8.86
CA LYS A 46 1.49 10.21 -9.71
C LYS A 46 0.24 10.73 -8.99
N ILE A 47 -0.43 9.91 -8.19
CA ILE A 47 -1.57 10.34 -7.38
C ILE A 47 -1.11 11.31 -6.29
N GLU A 48 0.02 11.05 -5.64
CA GLU A 48 0.63 11.97 -4.67
C GLU A 48 0.98 13.32 -5.31
N PHE A 49 1.58 13.31 -6.50
CA PHE A 49 1.84 14.54 -7.26
C PHE A 49 0.56 15.36 -7.50
N LEU A 50 -0.58 14.70 -7.75
CA LEU A 50 -1.87 15.37 -7.95
C LEU A 50 -2.43 16.03 -6.68
N GLN A 51 -1.87 15.76 -5.49
CA GLN A 51 -2.18 16.53 -4.29
C GLN A 51 -1.64 17.97 -4.32
N SER A 52 -0.82 18.33 -5.31
CA SER A 52 -0.38 19.71 -5.55
C SER A 52 -1.13 20.40 -6.69
N HIS A 53 -2.14 19.74 -7.26
CA HIS A 53 -2.84 20.21 -8.45
C HIS A 53 -3.73 21.43 -8.15
N GLU A 54 -3.74 22.42 -9.04
CA GLU A 54 -4.48 23.69 -8.87
C GLU A 54 -6.01 23.52 -8.78
N ASN A 55 -6.53 22.48 -9.43
CA ASN A 55 -7.93 22.09 -9.35
C ASN A 55 -8.21 21.33 -8.05
N GLN A 56 -9.01 21.94 -7.18
CA GLN A 56 -9.40 21.41 -5.88
C GLN A 56 -10.10 20.05 -5.95
N GLU A 57 -10.89 19.77 -6.99
CA GLU A 57 -11.56 18.47 -7.15
C GLU A 57 -10.55 17.35 -7.41
N ILE A 58 -9.50 17.65 -8.19
CA ILE A 58 -8.41 16.69 -8.46
C ILE A 58 -7.60 16.44 -7.19
N TYR A 59 -7.26 17.51 -6.46
CA TYR A 59 -6.60 17.42 -5.16
C TYR A 59 -7.40 16.51 -4.21
N GLN A 60 -8.68 16.82 -4.00
CA GLN A 60 -9.52 16.11 -3.05
C GLN A 60 -9.61 14.63 -3.43
N LYS A 61 -9.80 14.35 -4.72
CA LYS A 61 -9.92 12.97 -5.19
C LYS A 61 -8.64 12.16 -5.04
N ALA A 62 -7.48 12.79 -5.27
CA ALA A 62 -6.19 12.17 -5.03
C ALA A 62 -5.95 11.91 -3.53
N PHE A 63 -6.33 12.88 -2.69
CA PHE A 63 -6.26 12.75 -1.24
C PHE A 63 -7.11 11.58 -0.73
N ASP A 64 -8.38 11.53 -1.14
CA ASP A 64 -9.33 10.47 -0.72
C ASP A 64 -8.86 9.07 -1.15
N LEU A 65 -8.31 8.95 -2.39
CA LEU A 65 -7.77 7.69 -2.88
C LEU A 65 -6.60 7.19 -2.03
N ILE A 66 -5.66 8.08 -1.68
CA ILE A 66 -4.51 7.74 -0.85
C ILE A 66 -4.97 7.37 0.55
N GLU A 67 -5.84 8.17 1.16
CA GLU A 67 -6.34 7.93 2.51
C GLU A 67 -7.09 6.60 2.63
N HIS A 68 -7.91 6.25 1.63
CA HIS A 68 -8.77 5.07 1.71
C HIS A 68 -8.07 3.76 1.31
N TYR A 69 -7.14 3.79 0.35
CA TYR A 69 -6.58 2.55 -0.24
C TYR A 69 -5.09 2.34 -0.01
N PHE A 70 -4.32 3.39 0.28
CA PHE A 70 -2.86 3.33 0.39
C PHE A 70 -2.35 3.73 1.77
N ARG A 71 -3.22 4.25 2.63
CA ARG A 71 -2.88 4.50 4.02
C ARG A 71 -2.69 3.16 4.73
N THR A 72 -1.48 2.95 5.24
CA THR A 72 -1.18 1.81 6.11
C THR A 72 -1.95 2.00 7.42
N GLU A 73 -3.12 1.34 7.55
CA GLU A 73 -3.75 1.17 8.87
C GLU A 73 -3.01 0.12 9.71
N ASP A 74 -2.15 -0.69 9.09
CA ASP A 74 -1.34 -1.69 9.75
C ASP A 74 0.14 -1.31 9.66
N GLU A 75 0.68 -0.74 10.75
CA GLU A 75 1.97 -1.23 11.23
C GLU A 75 1.80 -2.75 11.34
N ASP A 76 2.20 -3.46 10.27
CA ASP A 76 2.06 -4.89 10.16
C ASP A 76 2.73 -5.51 11.39
N SER A 77 1.90 -5.86 12.37
CA SER A 77 2.34 -6.29 13.69
C SER A 77 3.08 -7.62 13.59
N SER A 78 3.05 -8.27 12.42
CA SER A 78 3.81 -9.46 12.08
C SER A 78 5.27 -9.18 11.73
N ILE A 79 5.61 -7.95 11.32
CA ILE A 79 6.99 -7.52 10.99
C ILE A 79 7.67 -6.87 12.20
N ALA A 80 6.90 -6.38 13.17
CA ALA A 80 7.44 -5.82 14.39
C ALA A 80 8.19 -6.91 15.21
N PRO A 81 9.47 -6.70 15.57
CA PRO A 81 10.20 -7.65 16.40
C PRO A 81 9.50 -7.80 17.75
N GLN A 82 9.38 -9.03 18.23
CA GLN A 82 8.77 -9.30 19.53
C GLN A 82 9.58 -8.59 20.62
N VAL A 83 8.91 -7.83 21.49
CA VAL A 83 9.57 -7.13 22.60
C VAL A 83 9.47 -8.00 23.85
N ASP A 84 10.61 -8.40 24.42
CA ASP A 84 10.63 -8.94 25.79
C ASP A 84 10.54 -7.77 26.78
N LEU A 85 9.34 -7.53 27.29
CA LEU A 85 9.03 -6.48 28.26
C LEU A 85 9.78 -6.66 29.59
N SER A 86 10.22 -7.88 29.91
CA SER A 86 10.93 -8.21 31.15
C SER A 86 12.39 -7.74 31.09
N GLN A 87 12.99 -7.80 29.89
CA GLN A 87 14.40 -7.48 29.65
C GLN A 87 14.58 -6.19 28.84
N GLN A 88 13.48 -5.54 28.43
CA GLN A 88 13.48 -4.36 27.56
C GLN A 88 14.31 -4.55 26.27
N GLN A 89 14.21 -5.73 25.66
CA GLN A 89 14.99 -6.11 24.48
C GLN A 89 14.09 -6.52 23.31
N TYR A 90 14.52 -6.20 22.09
CA TYR A 90 13.89 -6.64 20.85
C TYR A 90 14.41 -8.03 20.45
N ILE A 91 13.50 -8.95 20.16
CA ILE A 91 13.79 -10.31 19.71
C ILE A 91 13.58 -10.36 18.19
N PHE A 92 14.68 -10.54 17.46
CA PHE A 92 14.65 -10.83 16.03
C PHE A 92 14.72 -12.35 15.85
N GLN A 93 13.69 -12.95 15.24
CA GLN A 93 13.77 -14.34 14.83
C GLN A 93 14.81 -14.45 13.71
N GLN A 94 15.99 -14.99 14.03
CA GLN A 94 16.94 -15.42 13.01
C GLN A 94 16.26 -16.53 12.19
N CYS A 95 15.94 -16.26 10.93
CA CYS A 95 15.77 -17.34 9.96
C CYS A 95 17.05 -18.17 10.01
N GLU A 96 16.94 -19.45 10.41
CA GLU A 96 18.02 -20.41 10.27
C GLU A 96 18.41 -20.48 8.79
N ALA A 97 19.45 -19.74 8.41
CA ALA A 97 20.10 -19.94 7.13
C ALA A 97 20.60 -21.40 7.13
N PRO A 98 20.30 -22.20 6.10
CA PRO A 98 20.82 -23.56 6.01
C PRO A 98 22.34 -23.48 6.07
N MET A 99 22.89 -24.04 7.15
CA MET A 99 24.31 -24.01 7.47
C MET A 99 25.05 -25.06 6.63
N GLU A 100 24.89 -25.04 5.31
CA GLU A 100 25.76 -25.80 4.40
C GLU A 100 27.00 -24.95 4.13
N GLY A 101 28.03 -25.20 4.95
CA GLY A 101 29.34 -24.57 4.81
C GLY A 101 29.91 -24.79 3.41
N PHE A 102 30.51 -23.73 2.86
CA PHE A 102 31.34 -23.82 1.66
C PHE A 102 32.50 -24.79 1.93
N GLN A 103 32.43 -25.98 1.36
CA GLN A 103 33.58 -26.88 1.25
C GLN A 103 34.44 -26.38 0.08
N LEU A 104 35.58 -25.79 0.42
CA LEU A 104 36.69 -25.50 -0.49
C LEU A 104 37.44 -26.80 -0.85
#